data_AF-A0A158S4D1-F1
#
_entry.id   AF-A0A158S4D1-F1
#
_cell.length_a   1.000
_cell.length_b   1.000
_cell.length_c   1.000
_cell.angle_alpha   90.00
_cell.angle_beta   90.00
_cell.angle_gamma   90.00
#
_symmetry.space_group_name_H-M   'P 1'
#
loop_
_entity.id
_entity.type
_entity.pdbx_description
1 polymer ?
#
loop_
_entity_poly.entity_id
_entity_poly.type
_entity_poly.pdbx_seq_one_letter_code
_entity_poly.pdbx_strand_id
1 'polypeptide(L)'
;MADSHESNTGGQPEIASAALFGLCPKCGARTLFAGLASFAPRCRACGLDYAQFNVGDGPAAFLTLIVGAVIAILAIWVQLSFEPPFWVHALLWIPLSTALVIGGLRIAKAWLLGAEYRRRAGEGRLKED
;
A
#
# COMPACT_ATOMS: atom_id res chain seq x y z
N MET A 1 29.63 9.74 -35.76
CA MET A 1 28.38 10.30 -35.20
C MET A 1 27.72 9.16 -34.45
N ALA A 2 28.03 8.99 -33.16
CA ALA A 2 27.49 7.89 -32.36
C ALA A 2 26.25 8.42 -31.65
N ASP A 3 25.10 7.86 -32.00
CA ASP A 3 23.79 8.24 -31.47
C ASP A 3 23.71 7.93 -29.98
N SER A 4 23.49 8.97 -29.19
CA SER A 4 23.16 8.91 -27.78
C SER A 4 21.77 8.31 -27.59
N HIS A 5 21.70 6.99 -27.44
CA HIS A 5 20.55 6.32 -26.85
C HIS A 5 20.47 6.67 -25.36
N GLU A 6 19.82 7.78 -25.03
CA GLU A 6 19.28 8.03 -23.69
C GLU A 6 18.18 7.00 -23.41
N SER A 7 18.58 5.81 -22.96
CA SER A 7 17.67 4.89 -22.30
C SER A 7 17.31 5.51 -20.95
N ASN A 8 16.20 6.24 -20.90
CA ASN A 8 15.56 6.64 -19.67
C ASN A 8 15.03 5.37 -18.97
N THR A 9 15.94 4.67 -18.31
CA THR A 9 15.64 3.62 -17.35
C THR A 9 15.06 4.32 -16.12
N GLY A 10 13.81 4.76 -16.23
CA GLY A 10 12.95 5.00 -15.08
C GLY A 10 12.74 3.67 -14.38
N GLY A 11 13.75 3.27 -13.60
CA GLY A 11 13.78 2.02 -12.85
C GLY A 11 12.48 1.91 -12.10
N GLN A 12 11.68 0.89 -12.42
CA GLN A 12 10.46 0.64 -11.68
C GLN A 12 10.87 0.52 -10.21
N PRO A 13 10.38 1.40 -9.31
CA PRO A 13 10.71 1.26 -7.91
C PRO A 13 10.26 -0.12 -7.48
N GLU A 14 11.12 -0.84 -6.76
CA GLU A 14 10.82 -2.15 -6.23
C GLU A 14 9.45 -2.09 -5.56
N ILE A 15 8.48 -2.91 -6.00
CA ILE A 15 7.05 -2.70 -5.73
C ILE A 15 6.76 -2.62 -4.22
N ALA A 16 7.59 -3.29 -3.40
CA ALA A 16 7.57 -3.21 -1.95
C ALA A 16 7.93 -1.82 -1.43
N SER A 17 9.02 -1.20 -1.92
CA SER A 17 9.39 0.17 -1.58
C SER A 17 8.35 1.19 -2.09
N ALA A 18 7.81 0.96 -3.29
CA ALA A 18 6.76 1.77 -3.88
C ALA A 18 5.49 1.77 -3.00
N ALA A 19 5.14 0.59 -2.49
CA ALA A 19 3.99 0.39 -1.61
C ALA A 19 4.18 1.02 -0.24
N LEU A 20 5.39 0.92 0.34
CA LEU A 20 5.70 1.47 1.65
C LEU A 20 5.65 3.01 1.67
N PHE A 21 6.15 3.66 0.63
CA PHE A 21 6.23 5.13 0.56
C PHE A 21 5.08 5.79 -0.20
N GLY A 22 4.13 5.02 -0.74
CA GLY A 22 3.02 5.56 -1.53
C GLY A 22 3.49 6.25 -2.81
N LEU A 23 4.41 5.61 -3.53
CA LEU A 23 5.02 6.12 -4.75
C LEU A 23 4.14 5.78 -5.97
N CYS A 24 4.11 6.68 -6.95
CA CYS A 24 3.45 6.45 -8.22
C CYS A 24 4.18 5.34 -9.00
N PRO A 25 3.51 4.29 -9.50
CA PRO A 25 4.16 3.20 -10.20
C PRO A 25 4.77 3.60 -11.56
N LYS A 26 4.32 4.73 -12.13
CA LYS A 26 4.84 5.26 -13.41
C LYS A 26 6.05 6.18 -13.24
N CYS A 27 6.02 7.10 -12.26
CA CYS A 27 7.01 8.17 -12.15
C CYS A 27 7.77 8.19 -10.81
N GLY A 28 7.43 7.33 -9.85
CA GLY A 28 8.08 7.28 -8.55
C GLY A 28 7.81 8.48 -7.63
N ALA A 29 6.88 9.37 -7.94
CA ALA A 29 6.54 10.49 -7.04
C ALA A 29 5.61 10.05 -5.89
N ARG A 30 5.77 10.60 -4.68
CA ARG A 30 4.88 10.33 -3.51
C ARG A 30 3.51 11.02 -3.64
N THR A 31 2.73 10.60 -4.63
CA THR A 31 1.42 11.20 -4.95
C THR A 31 0.28 10.20 -4.91
N LEU A 32 0.54 8.95 -4.52
CA LEU A 32 -0.43 7.86 -4.63
C LEU A 32 -1.63 8.04 -3.70
N PHE A 33 -1.41 8.53 -2.47
CA PHE A 33 -2.45 8.72 -1.47
C PHE A 33 -2.82 10.19 -1.29
N ALA A 34 -4.12 10.47 -1.19
CA ALA A 34 -4.68 11.79 -0.86
C ALA A 34 -5.16 11.90 0.59
N GLY A 35 -5.29 10.77 1.30
CA GLY A 35 -5.72 10.73 2.70
C GLY A 35 -5.04 9.61 3.49
N LEU A 36 -5.61 9.23 4.64
CA LEU A 36 -5.06 8.20 5.55
C LEU A 36 -4.91 6.83 4.89
N ALA A 37 -5.86 6.41 4.06
CA ALA A 37 -5.76 5.17 3.27
C ALA A 37 -6.48 5.27 1.91
N SER A 38 -6.83 6.51 1.50
CA SER A 38 -7.56 6.77 0.25
C SER A 38 -6.60 7.21 -0.86
N PHE A 39 -6.80 6.65 -2.05
CA PHE A 39 -6.03 7.01 -3.23
C PHE A 39 -6.38 8.42 -3.71
N ALA A 40 -5.39 9.11 -4.26
CA ALA A 40 -5.66 10.28 -5.08
C ALA A 40 -6.40 9.85 -6.36
N PRO A 41 -7.21 10.71 -6.98
CA PRO A 41 -7.83 10.38 -8.27
C PRO A 41 -6.78 10.31 -9.38
N ARG A 42 -5.73 11.14 -9.33
CA ARG A 42 -4.66 11.20 -10.33
C ARG A 42 -3.31 11.55 -9.72
N CYS A 43 -2.24 11.08 -10.35
CA CYS A 43 -0.88 11.48 -10.02
C CYS A 43 -0.66 12.96 -10.34
N ARG A 44 -0.25 13.75 -9.35
CA ARG A 44 0.06 15.19 -9.53
C ARG A 44 1.32 15.46 -10.36
N ALA A 45 2.21 14.48 -10.52
CA ALA A 45 3.48 14.64 -11.24
C ALA A 45 3.39 14.20 -12.71
N CYS A 46 2.83 13.01 -12.98
CA CYS A 46 2.80 12.43 -14.35
C CYS A 46 1.40 12.29 -14.94
N GLY A 47 0.36 12.69 -14.21
CA GLY A 47 -1.02 12.65 -14.69
C GLY A 47 -1.65 11.25 -14.79
N LEU A 48 -1.00 10.20 -14.29
CA LEU A 48 -1.58 8.84 -14.26
C LEU A 48 -2.90 8.84 -13.50
N ASP A 49 -3.97 8.34 -14.13
CA ASP A 49 -5.28 8.18 -13.51
C ASP A 49 -5.29 6.93 -12.62
N TYR A 50 -5.42 7.11 -11.31
CA TYR A 50 -5.46 6.00 -10.37
C TYR A 50 -6.85 5.37 -10.30
N ALA A 51 -7.91 6.07 -10.71
CA ALA A 51 -9.28 5.56 -10.69
C ALA A 51 -9.50 4.41 -11.68
N GLN A 52 -8.65 4.29 -12.70
CA GLN A 52 -8.65 3.15 -13.62
C GLN A 52 -8.23 1.83 -12.97
N PHE A 53 -7.53 1.90 -11.83
CA PHE A 53 -7.08 0.73 -11.08
C PHE A 53 -8.05 0.45 -9.94
N ASN A 54 -9.08 -0.34 -10.23
CA ASN A 54 -10.01 -0.81 -9.19
C ASN A 54 -9.39 -1.97 -8.40
N VAL A 55 -8.59 -1.64 -7.40
CA VAL A 55 -8.09 -2.61 -6.42
C VAL A 55 -9.09 -2.76 -5.29
N GLY A 56 -9.84 -3.85 -5.32
CA GLY A 56 -10.93 -4.12 -4.37
C GLY A 56 -10.46 -4.17 -2.91
N ASP A 57 -11.40 -4.04 -1.98
CA ASP A 57 -11.15 -4.00 -0.53
C ASP A 57 -10.90 -5.39 0.12
N GLY A 58 -10.73 -6.45 -0.68
CA GLY A 58 -10.47 -7.82 -0.19
C GLY A 58 -9.30 -7.92 0.81
N PRO A 59 -8.13 -7.30 0.56
CA PRO A 59 -7.03 -7.32 1.52
C PRO A 59 -7.34 -6.55 2.80
N ALA A 60 -8.25 -5.58 2.78
CA ALA A 60 -8.56 -4.78 3.95
C ALA A 60 -9.23 -5.64 5.05
N ALA A 61 -10.19 -6.48 4.65
CA ALA A 61 -10.85 -7.41 5.57
C ALA A 61 -9.85 -8.42 6.15
N PHE A 62 -9.07 -9.08 5.29
CA PHE A 62 -8.10 -10.09 5.71
C PHE A 62 -7.02 -9.51 6.62
N LEU A 63 -6.48 -8.34 6.28
CA LEU A 63 -5.47 -7.65 7.08
C LEU A 63 -6.03 -7.26 8.45
N THR A 64 -7.27 -6.76 8.51
CA THR A 64 -7.90 -6.38 9.77
C THR A 64 -8.11 -7.60 10.69
N LEU A 65 -8.51 -8.74 10.14
CA LEU A 65 -8.67 -9.98 10.91
C LEU A 65 -7.34 -10.48 11.49
N ILE A 66 -6.28 -10.48 10.69
CA ILE A 66 -4.93 -10.88 11.14
C ILE A 66 -4.45 -9.94 12.24
N VAL A 67 -4.52 -8.63 12.02
CA VAL A 67 -4.08 -7.64 13.00
C VAL A 67 -4.88 -7.78 14.30
N GLY A 68 -6.20 -7.96 14.20
CA GLY A 68 -7.07 -8.19 15.35
C GLY A 68 -6.69 -9.44 16.14
N ALA A 69 -6.44 -10.55 15.47
CA ALA A 69 -6.02 -11.80 16.12
C ALA A 69 -4.67 -11.65 16.85
N VAL A 70 -3.69 -11.02 16.20
CA VAL A 70 -2.37 -10.77 16.81
C VAL A 70 -2.49 -9.85 18.02
N ILE A 71 -3.20 -8.73 17.90
CA ILE A 71 -3.45 -7.80 19.01
C ILE A 71 -4.14 -8.52 20.18
N ALA A 72 -5.15 -9.35 19.92
CA ALA A 72 -5.87 -10.08 20.96
C ALA A 72 -4.97 -11.05 21.72
N ILE A 73 -4.16 -11.85 21.01
CA ILE A 73 -3.20 -12.78 21.62
C ILE A 73 -2.20 -12.02 22.49
N LEU A 74 -1.64 -10.92 21.96
CA LEU A 74 -0.67 -10.10 22.69
C LEU A 74 -1.31 -9.41 23.91
N ALA A 75 -2.54 -8.93 23.79
CA ALA A 75 -3.27 -8.29 24.89
C ALA A 75 -3.52 -9.28 26.04
N ILE A 76 -3.93 -10.51 25.73
CA ILE A 76 -4.11 -11.57 26.72
C ILE A 76 -2.76 -11.91 27.37
N TRP A 77 -1.70 -12.07 26.57
CA TRP A 77 -0.38 -12.40 27.10
C TRP A 77 0.17 -11.32 28.04
N VAL A 78 0.02 -10.04 27.68
CA VAL A 78 0.43 -8.90 28.52
C VAL A 78 -0.40 -8.86 29.81
N GLN A 79 -1.71 -9.08 29.73
CA GLN A 79 -2.58 -9.12 30.91
C GLN A 79 -2.15 -10.21 31.90
N LEU A 80 -1.83 -11.41 31.39
CA LEU A 80 -1.41 -12.55 32.21
C LEU A 80 0.01 -12.42 32.76
N SER A 81 0.90 -11.67 32.09
CA SER A 81 2.31 -11.57 32.47
C SER A 81 2.61 -10.38 33.37
N PHE A 82 1.89 -9.26 33.20
CA PHE A 82 2.23 -7.99 33.86
C PHE A 82 1.08 -7.38 34.68
N GLU A 83 -0.13 -7.95 34.61
CA GLU A 83 -1.35 -7.44 35.25
C GLU A 83 -1.50 -5.89 35.20
N PRO A 84 -1.29 -5.24 34.04
CA PRO A 84 -1.27 -3.80 34.01
C PRO A 84 -2.70 -3.23 34.13
N PRO A 85 -2.85 -2.00 34.65
CA PRO A 85 -4.16 -1.39 34.79
C PRO A 85 -4.81 -1.13 33.41
N PHE A 86 -6.14 -1.20 33.36
CA PHE A 86 -6.93 -1.11 32.11
C PHE A 86 -6.62 0.10 31.23
N TRP A 87 -6.27 1.25 31.83
CA TRP A 87 -5.93 2.46 31.06
C TRP A 87 -4.67 2.27 30.21
N VAL A 88 -3.70 1.47 30.68
CA VAL A 88 -2.48 1.13 29.92
C VAL A 88 -2.83 0.28 28.71
N HIS A 89 -3.75 -0.67 28.87
CA HIS A 89 -4.27 -1.44 27.74
C HIS A 89 -4.92 -0.53 26.69
N ALA A 90 -5.79 0.39 27.10
CA ALA A 90 -6.42 1.32 26.17
C ALA A 90 -5.37 2.19 25.45
N LEU A 91 -4.43 2.77 26.20
CA LEU A 91 -3.41 3.66 25.65
C LEU A 91 -2.40 2.93 24.75
N LEU A 92 -2.17 1.63 24.96
CA LEU A 92 -1.25 0.84 24.15
C LEU A 92 -1.94 0.29 22.89
N TRP A 93 -3.06 -0.42 23.07
CA TRP A 93 -3.67 -1.20 21.99
C TRP A 93 -4.44 -0.33 20.99
N ILE A 94 -5.07 0.77 21.42
CA ILE A 94 -5.79 1.67 20.51
C ILE A 94 -4.86 2.31 19.46
N PRO A 95 -3.78 3.02 19.84
CA PRO A 95 -2.90 3.62 18.83
C PRO A 95 -2.15 2.55 18.05
N LEU A 96 -1.74 1.44 18.67
CA LEU A 96 -1.02 0.36 18.00
C LEU A 96 -1.89 -0.30 16.91
N SER A 97 -3.13 -0.67 17.25
CA SER A 97 -4.07 -1.26 16.28
C SER A 97 -4.40 -0.27 15.16
N THR A 98 -4.66 1.00 15.50
CA THR A 98 -4.92 2.06 14.51
C THR A 98 -3.75 2.23 13.54
N ALA A 99 -2.52 2.28 14.05
CA ALA A 99 -1.32 2.41 13.23
C ALA A 99 -1.11 1.18 12.32
N LEU A 100 -1.28 -0.03 12.86
CA LEU A 100 -1.14 -1.29 12.10
C LEU A 100 -2.18 -1.41 10.99
N VAL A 101 -3.44 -1.07 11.27
CA VAL A 101 -4.50 -1.12 10.26
C VAL A 101 -4.22 -0.07 9.18
N ILE A 102 -3.99 1.19 9.53
CA ILE A 102 -3.76 2.25 8.52
C ILE A 102 -2.50 1.96 7.69
N GLY A 103 -1.40 1.60 8.34
CA GLY A 103 -0.14 1.26 7.67
C GLY A 103 -0.29 0.05 6.76
N GLY A 104 -0.89 -1.02 7.29
CA GLY A 104 -1.15 -2.25 6.54
C GLY A 104 -2.05 -2.02 5.32
N LEU A 105 -3.13 -1.25 5.49
CA LEU A 105 -4.02 -0.87 4.38
C LEU A 105 -3.29 -0.07 3.31
N ARG A 106 -2.48 0.91 3.68
CA ARG A 106 -1.70 1.69 2.71
C ARG A 106 -0.75 0.79 1.90
N ILE A 107 0.00 -0.06 2.57
CA ILE A 107 0.95 -0.96 1.90
C ILE A 107 0.19 -1.93 0.98
N ALA A 108 -0.84 -2.60 1.50
CA ALA A 108 -1.60 -3.58 0.73
C ALA A 108 -2.25 -2.96 -0.52
N LYS A 109 -2.92 -1.82 -0.37
CA LYS A 109 -3.56 -1.12 -1.49
C LYS A 109 -2.53 -0.65 -2.52
N ALA A 110 -1.43 -0.03 -2.09
CA ALA A 110 -0.40 0.44 -3.02
C ALA A 110 0.29 -0.71 -3.76
N TRP A 111 0.54 -1.82 -3.07
CA TRP A 111 1.14 -3.01 -3.66
C TRP A 111 0.25 -3.63 -4.74
N LEU A 112 -1.05 -3.77 -4.46
CA LEU A 112 -2.01 -4.25 -5.45
C LEU A 112 -2.11 -3.33 -6.67
N LEU A 113 -2.15 -2.01 -6.46
CA LEU A 113 -2.24 -1.06 -7.55
C LEU A 113 -0.99 -1.13 -8.43
N GLY A 114 0.20 -1.22 -7.83
CA GLY A 114 1.45 -1.44 -8.56
C GLY A 114 1.49 -2.77 -9.30
N ALA A 115 0.93 -3.85 -8.71
CA ALA A 115 0.82 -5.15 -9.37
C ALA A 115 -0.13 -5.10 -10.58
N GLU A 116 -1.27 -4.44 -10.44
CA GLU A 116 -2.24 -4.26 -11.53
C GLU A 116 -1.68 -3.39 -12.65
N TYR A 117 -0.97 -2.31 -12.30
CA TYR A 117 -0.27 -1.47 -13.27
C TYR A 117 0.72 -2.28 -14.12
N ARG A 118 1.52 -3.16 -13.50
CA ARG A 118 2.45 -4.01 -14.25
C ARG A 118 1.74 -5.04 -15.14
N ARG A 119 0.64 -5.65 -14.67
CA ARG A 119 -0.13 -6.62 -15.45
C ARG A 119 -0.74 -5.99 -16.70
N ARG A 120 -1.39 -4.83 -16.56
CA ARG A 120 -1.97 -4.08 -17.69
C ARG A 120 -0.92 -3.57 -18.68
N ALA A 121 0.28 -3.25 -18.20
CA ALA A 121 1.40 -2.91 -19.08
C ALA A 121 1.89 -4.12 -19.92
N GLY A 122 1.59 -5.35 -19.49
CA GLY A 122 1.91 -6.59 -20.21
C GLY A 122 0.87 -7.04 -21.23
N GLU A 123 -0.39 -6.59 -21.14
CA GLU A 123 -1.47 -6.94 -22.07
C GLU A 123 -1.42 -6.10 -23.37
N GLY A 124 -0.23 -5.96 -23.94
CA GLY A 124 0.00 -5.31 -25.22
C GLY A 124 -0.56 -6.13 -26.39
N ARG A 125 -1.79 -5.80 -26.80
CA ARG A 125 -2.35 -5.88 -28.16
C ARG A 125 -2.12 -7.20 -28.91
N LEU A 126 -3.14 -8.08 -28.89
CA LEU A 126 -3.41 -8.89 -30.08
C LEU A 126 -3.76 -7.90 -31.20
N LYS A 127 -2.99 -7.91 -32.29
CA LYS A 127 -3.44 -7.32 -33.54
C LYS A 127 -4.49 -8.26 -34.09
N GLU A 128 -5.76 -7.85 -34.11
CA GLU A 128 -6.71 -8.44 -35.05
C GLU A 128 -6.28 -8.04 -36.47
N ASP A 129 -5.82 -9.03 -37.24
CA ASP A 129 -5.70 -8.98 -38.71
C ASP A 129 -7.06 -9.31 -39.36
#